data_AF-A0A7W0SEP6-F1
#
_entry.id   AF-A0A7W0SEP6-F1
#
_cell.length_a   1.000
_cell.length_b   1.000
_cell.length_c   1.000
_cell.angle_alpha   90.00
_cell.angle_beta   90.00
_cell.angle_gamma   90.00
#
_symmetry.space_group_name_H-M   'P 1'
#
loop_
_entity.id
_entity.type
_entity.pdbx_description
1 polymer ?
#
loop_
_entity_poly.entity_id
_entity_poly.type
_entity_poly.pdbx_seq_one_letter_code
_entity_poly.pdbx_strand_id
1 'polypeptide(L)'
;MHSARIAAIIALLGASVHAAIVGVTGMGSYPVSPNTLAFWLLQADGTPLVMVYYHGPTQWHDTEWKIDSQFTDKAVGWGELKCAKATLHLRVELEAGRAEIQTKPFNLTQNNTFLVVHTTDGRQKIIPLGHHDLLKTAESPAAVMLLNADKALKKRIEKEAGGI
;
A
#
# COMPACT_ATOMS: atom_id res chain seq x y z
N MET A 1 46.51 -34.74 27.73
CA MET A 1 46.20 -33.35 27.33
C MET A 1 45.06 -33.40 26.31
N HIS A 2 43.83 -33.09 26.73
CA HIS A 2 42.65 -33.10 25.87
C HIS A 2 42.50 -31.72 25.20
N SER A 3 42.64 -31.66 23.87
CA SER A 3 42.36 -30.46 23.08
C SER A 3 40.88 -30.44 22.70
N ALA A 4 40.10 -29.57 23.34
CA ALA A 4 38.75 -29.24 22.91
C ALA A 4 38.83 -28.31 21.69
N ARG A 5 38.32 -28.77 20.54
CA ARG A 5 38.11 -27.92 19.36
C ARG A 5 36.73 -27.29 19.45
N ILE A 6 36.69 -26.00 19.72
CA ILE A 6 35.50 -25.16 19.61
C ILE A 6 35.19 -24.99 18.13
N ALA A 7 34.11 -25.60 17.65
CA ALA A 7 33.59 -25.36 16.31
C ALA A 7 32.76 -24.07 16.33
N ALA A 8 33.19 -23.07 15.59
CA ALA A 8 32.44 -21.84 15.36
C ALA A 8 31.19 -22.16 14.54
N ILE A 9 30.00 -21.94 15.13
CA ILE A 9 28.74 -21.94 14.38
C ILE A 9 28.68 -20.58 13.66
N ILE A 10 29.03 -20.58 12.38
CA ILE A 10 28.79 -19.44 11.50
C ILE A 10 27.29 -19.46 11.17
N ALA A 11 26.52 -18.60 11.85
CA ALA A 11 25.16 -18.31 11.45
C ALA A 11 25.19 -17.52 10.14
N LEU A 12 24.86 -18.17 9.00
CA LEU A 12 24.52 -17.46 7.78
C LEU A 12 23.21 -16.72 8.01
N LEU A 13 23.30 -15.42 8.32
CA LEU A 13 22.18 -14.50 8.17
C LEU A 13 21.95 -14.33 6.66
N GLY A 14 20.93 -15.00 6.14
CA GLY A 14 20.44 -14.74 4.79
C GLY A 14 19.92 -13.31 4.72
N ALA A 15 20.72 -12.40 4.18
CA ALA A 15 20.24 -11.08 3.79
C ALA A 15 19.29 -11.30 2.61
N SER A 16 17.98 -11.21 2.87
CA SER A 16 16.99 -11.08 1.81
C SER A 16 17.29 -9.80 1.04
N VAL A 17 17.78 -9.96 -0.19
CA VAL A 17 18.05 -8.87 -1.11
C VAL A 17 16.70 -8.28 -1.52
N HIS A 18 16.21 -7.32 -0.73
CA HIS A 18 15.09 -6.50 -1.15
C HIS A 18 15.60 -5.65 -2.32
N ALA A 19 14.96 -5.78 -3.48
CA ALA A 19 15.27 -4.94 -4.63
C ALA A 19 15.22 -3.46 -4.18
N ALA A 20 16.28 -2.71 -4.49
CA ALA A 20 16.37 -1.31 -4.09
C ALA A 20 15.19 -0.54 -4.70
N ILE A 21 14.44 0.18 -3.87
CA ILE A 21 13.35 1.03 -4.36
C ILE A 21 13.96 2.16 -5.19
N VAL A 22 13.65 2.23 -6.48
CA VAL A 22 14.24 3.21 -7.44
C VAL A 22 13.42 4.50 -7.55
N GLY A 23 12.63 4.78 -6.52
CA GLY A 23 11.90 6.03 -6.36
C GLY A 23 10.43 6.00 -6.72
N VAL A 24 9.68 7.01 -6.30
CA VAL A 24 8.23 7.17 -6.58
C VAL A 24 8.05 7.91 -7.91
N THR A 25 7.28 7.36 -8.86
CA THR A 25 7.17 7.95 -10.21
C THR A 25 5.75 8.01 -10.76
N GLY A 26 4.78 7.48 -10.02
CA GLY A 26 3.42 7.43 -10.52
C GLY A 26 2.44 6.96 -9.46
N MET A 27 1.21 6.82 -9.92
CA MET A 27 0.11 6.35 -9.10
C MET A 27 -0.90 5.58 -9.95
N GLY A 28 -1.72 4.77 -9.31
CA GLY A 28 -2.82 4.08 -9.97
C GLY A 28 -4.00 3.92 -9.02
N SER A 29 -5.19 3.82 -9.59
CA SER A 29 -6.41 3.54 -8.84
C SER A 29 -7.29 2.55 -9.61
N TYR A 30 -8.11 1.78 -8.88
CA TYR A 30 -9.01 0.83 -9.49
C TYR A 30 -10.20 0.48 -8.57
N PRO A 31 -11.45 0.51 -9.05
CA PRO A 31 -12.61 0.08 -8.27
C PRO A 31 -12.61 -1.44 -8.15
N VAL A 32 -12.22 -1.98 -6.98
CA VAL A 32 -12.17 -3.43 -6.76
C VAL A 32 -13.54 -4.02 -6.43
N SER A 33 -14.48 -3.20 -5.97
CA SER A 33 -15.88 -3.55 -5.76
C SER A 33 -16.78 -2.31 -5.81
N PRO A 34 -18.12 -2.45 -5.81
CA PRO A 34 -19.03 -1.30 -5.76
C PRO A 34 -18.79 -0.37 -4.57
N ASN A 35 -18.20 -0.87 -3.48
CA ASN A 35 -17.99 -0.11 -2.24
C ASN A 35 -16.52 0.25 -2.01
N THR A 36 -15.59 -0.27 -2.80
CA THR A 36 -14.16 -0.15 -2.52
C THR A 36 -13.36 0.31 -3.74
N LEU A 37 -12.61 1.39 -3.56
CA LEU A 37 -11.63 1.91 -4.51
C LEU A 37 -10.22 1.65 -3.97
N ALA A 38 -9.38 0.97 -4.74
CA ALA A 38 -7.96 0.88 -4.44
C ALA A 38 -7.21 2.09 -5.03
N PHE A 39 -6.22 2.58 -4.31
CA PHE A 39 -5.33 3.67 -4.74
C PHE A 39 -3.91 3.37 -4.24
N TRP A 40 -2.91 3.54 -5.10
CA TRP A 40 -1.51 3.20 -4.79
C TRP A 40 -0.52 4.15 -5.45
N LEU A 41 0.68 4.25 -4.88
CA LEU A 41 1.83 4.90 -5.50
C LEU A 41 2.78 3.84 -6.09
N LEU A 42 3.45 4.20 -7.18
CA LEU A 42 4.28 3.32 -7.99
C LEU A 42 5.76 3.67 -7.87
N GLN A 43 6.59 2.62 -7.90
CA GLN A 43 8.02 2.71 -8.15
C GLN A 43 8.30 3.05 -9.62
N ALA A 44 9.53 3.49 -9.89
CA ALA A 44 10.05 3.70 -11.24
C ALA A 44 9.92 2.49 -12.18
N ASP A 45 9.94 1.27 -11.64
CA ASP A 45 9.77 0.04 -12.41
C ASP A 45 8.29 -0.36 -12.61
N GLY A 46 7.33 0.40 -12.07
CA GLY A 46 5.89 0.11 -12.11
C GLY A 46 5.39 -0.82 -11.01
N THR A 47 6.22 -1.19 -10.05
CA THR A 47 5.82 -1.96 -8.86
C THR A 47 5.14 -1.04 -7.84
N PRO A 48 3.99 -1.40 -7.23
CA PRO A 48 3.40 -0.57 -6.18
C PRO A 48 4.28 -0.49 -4.93
N LEU A 49 4.32 0.68 -4.29
CA LEU A 49 5.03 0.92 -3.02
C LEU A 49 4.12 0.84 -1.81
N VAL A 50 2.93 1.41 -1.96
CA VAL A 50 1.91 1.46 -0.93
C VAL A 50 0.56 1.26 -1.60
N MET A 51 -0.27 0.42 -1.03
CA MET A 51 -1.61 0.10 -1.53
C MET A 51 -2.65 0.44 -0.46
N VAL A 52 -3.67 1.21 -0.83
CA VAL A 52 -4.75 1.55 0.09
C VAL A 52 -6.10 1.23 -0.52
N TYR A 53 -6.89 0.46 0.22
CA TYR A 53 -8.29 0.20 -0.09
C TYR A 53 -9.15 1.20 0.66
N TYR A 54 -9.84 2.08 -0.06
CA TYR A 54 -10.79 3.02 0.48
C TYR A 54 -12.19 2.44 0.37
N HIS A 55 -12.85 2.27 1.51
CA HIS A 55 -14.19 1.73 1.61
C HIS A 55 -15.20 2.81 1.99
N GLY A 56 -16.38 2.75 1.37
CA GLY A 56 -17.49 3.68 1.59
C GLY A 56 -18.84 3.11 1.16
N PRO A 57 -19.89 3.93 1.16
CA PRO A 57 -21.23 3.55 0.70
C PRO A 57 -21.22 3.04 -0.73
N THR A 58 -22.17 2.21 -1.14
CA THR A 58 -22.18 1.64 -2.49
C THR A 58 -22.13 2.73 -3.56
N GLN A 59 -21.24 2.55 -4.55
CA GLN A 59 -20.95 3.45 -5.67
C GLN A 59 -20.47 4.86 -5.26
N TRP A 60 -19.94 5.03 -4.04
CA TRP A 60 -19.41 6.34 -3.62
C TRP A 60 -18.29 6.87 -4.51
N HIS A 61 -17.52 5.96 -5.13
CA HIS A 61 -16.38 6.25 -6.00
C HIS A 61 -16.76 6.42 -7.48
N ASP A 62 -18.02 6.15 -7.86
CA ASP A 62 -18.55 6.37 -9.20
C ASP A 62 -18.89 7.86 -9.38
N THR A 63 -17.84 8.65 -9.58
CA THR A 63 -17.88 10.10 -9.71
C THR A 63 -16.67 10.56 -10.51
N GLU A 64 -16.74 11.79 -11.03
CA GLU A 64 -15.55 12.45 -11.56
C GLU A 64 -14.59 12.78 -10.41
N TRP A 65 -13.31 12.47 -10.62
CA TRP A 65 -12.23 12.70 -9.67
C TRP A 65 -11.25 13.72 -10.22
N LYS A 66 -10.95 14.75 -9.42
CA LYS A 66 -9.80 15.61 -9.66
C LYS A 66 -8.56 14.90 -9.13
N ILE A 67 -7.53 14.86 -9.96
CA ILE A 67 -6.27 14.17 -9.66
C ILE A 67 -5.20 15.24 -9.50
N ASP A 68 -4.46 15.16 -8.39
CA ASP A 68 -3.24 15.95 -8.18
C ASP A 68 -2.13 15.03 -7.68
N SER A 69 -0.88 15.31 -8.07
CA SER A 69 0.25 14.47 -7.69
C SER A 69 1.58 15.19 -7.89
N GLN A 70 2.58 14.82 -7.09
CA GLN A 70 3.93 15.30 -7.25
C GLN A 70 4.93 14.21 -6.87
N PHE A 71 5.99 14.09 -7.66
CA PHE A 71 7.07 13.12 -7.45
C PHE A 71 8.42 13.87 -7.48
N THR A 72 8.95 14.23 -6.32
CA THR A 72 10.17 15.05 -6.17
C THR A 72 11.37 14.18 -5.89
N ASP A 73 12.47 14.46 -6.59
CA ASP A 73 13.80 13.83 -6.40
C ASP A 73 13.79 12.30 -6.37
N LYS A 74 12.69 11.68 -6.86
CA LYS A 74 12.38 10.26 -6.78
C LYS A 74 12.27 9.70 -5.35
N ALA A 75 12.75 10.40 -4.31
CA ALA A 75 12.68 9.96 -2.91
C ALA A 75 11.31 10.21 -2.26
N VAL A 76 10.57 11.23 -2.72
CA VAL A 76 9.28 11.62 -2.15
C VAL A 76 8.23 11.68 -3.25
N GLY A 77 7.05 11.12 -2.96
CA GLY A 77 5.94 11.20 -3.89
C GLY A 77 4.60 11.23 -3.16
N TRP A 78 3.65 11.97 -3.71
CA TRP A 78 2.29 12.00 -3.20
C TRP A 78 1.28 12.04 -4.34
N GLY A 79 0.06 11.57 -4.04
CA GLY A 79 -1.08 11.65 -4.93
C GLY A 79 -2.35 11.91 -4.13
N GLU A 80 -3.24 12.69 -4.72
CA GLU A 80 -4.55 13.03 -4.19
C GLU A 80 -5.64 12.76 -5.23
N LEU A 81 -6.70 12.08 -4.80
CA LEU A 81 -7.95 11.97 -5.54
C LEU A 81 -9.02 12.75 -4.78
N LYS A 82 -9.63 13.74 -5.43
CA LYS A 82 -10.64 14.61 -4.80
C LYS A 82 -11.95 14.64 -5.59
N CYS A 83 -13.06 14.43 -4.90
CA CYS A 83 -14.42 14.65 -5.42
C CYS A 83 -15.26 15.42 -4.39
N ALA A 84 -16.54 15.66 -4.67
CA ALA A 84 -17.44 16.35 -3.74
C ALA A 84 -17.67 15.59 -2.41
N LYS A 85 -17.48 14.26 -2.41
CA LYS A 85 -17.79 13.37 -1.28
C LYS A 85 -16.56 12.98 -0.45
N ALA A 86 -15.35 13.06 -1.02
CA ALA A 86 -14.15 12.53 -0.40
C ALA A 86 -12.88 13.13 -0.99
N THR A 87 -11.84 13.16 -0.15
CA THR A 87 -10.44 13.39 -0.53
C THR A 87 -9.63 12.17 -0.10
N LEU A 88 -8.89 11.57 -1.02
CA LEU A 88 -8.03 10.41 -0.78
C LEU A 88 -6.59 10.86 -0.94
N HIS A 89 -5.83 10.86 0.14
CA HIS A 89 -4.44 11.31 0.13
C HIS A 89 -3.47 10.18 0.46
N LEU A 90 -2.43 10.04 -0.36
CA LEU A 90 -1.29 9.16 -0.15
C LEU A 90 0.01 9.92 -0.35
N ARG A 91 0.98 9.70 0.53
CA ARG A 91 2.35 10.18 0.38
C ARG A 91 3.34 9.12 0.84
N VAL A 92 4.49 9.07 0.20
CA VAL A 92 5.61 8.20 0.54
C VAL A 92 6.90 9.02 0.57
N GLU A 93 7.72 8.77 1.59
CA GLU A 93 9.07 9.29 1.76
C GLU A 93 10.01 8.10 1.96
N LEU A 94 10.72 7.74 0.90
CA LEU A 94 11.48 6.50 0.83
C LEU A 94 12.69 6.47 1.75
N GLU A 95 13.44 7.59 1.82
CA GLU A 95 14.60 7.71 2.71
C GLU A 95 14.21 7.60 4.18
N ALA A 96 13.03 8.11 4.54
CA ALA A 96 12.48 8.01 5.89
C ALA A 96 11.79 6.66 6.16
N GLY A 97 11.63 5.80 5.14
CA GLY A 97 10.86 4.55 5.25
C GLY A 97 9.42 4.79 5.70
N ARG A 98 8.78 5.88 5.23
CA ARG A 98 7.50 6.37 5.75
C ARG A 98 6.45 6.48 4.65
N ALA A 99 5.23 6.04 4.96
CA ALA A 99 4.02 6.38 4.22
C ALA A 99 3.18 7.33 5.07
N GLU A 100 2.36 8.15 4.41
CA GLU A 100 1.31 8.91 5.04
C GLU A 100 -0.01 8.61 4.33
N ILE A 101 -0.98 8.11 5.09
CA ILE A 101 -2.31 7.72 4.61
C ILE A 101 -3.31 8.65 5.28
N GLN A 102 -4.07 9.43 4.50
CA GLN A 102 -5.00 10.43 5.04
C GLN A 102 -4.37 11.25 6.18
N THR A 103 -3.19 11.85 5.90
CA THR A 103 -2.38 12.67 6.82
C THR A 103 -1.80 11.97 8.05
N LYS A 104 -1.98 10.65 8.20
CA LYS A 104 -1.39 9.87 9.31
C LYS A 104 -0.14 9.12 8.86
N PRO A 105 0.99 9.24 9.57
CA PRO A 105 2.24 8.58 9.19
C PRO A 105 2.28 7.11 9.64
N PHE A 106 2.93 6.27 8.82
CA PHE A 106 3.15 4.84 9.06
C PHE A 106 4.53 4.41 8.56
N ASN A 107 5.11 3.39 9.20
CA ASN A 107 6.37 2.81 8.78
C ASN A 107 6.16 1.82 7.61
N LEU A 108 6.79 2.08 6.46
CA LEU A 108 6.64 1.30 5.22
C LEU A 108 7.10 -0.15 5.38
N THR A 109 8.14 -0.37 6.19
CA THR A 109 8.72 -1.72 6.42
C THR A 109 7.77 -2.61 7.22
N GLN A 110 6.90 -2.01 8.03
CA GLN A 110 5.90 -2.74 8.81
C GLN A 110 4.57 -2.86 8.07
N ASN A 111 4.19 -1.81 7.31
CA ASN A 111 2.93 -1.74 6.62
C ASN A 111 3.08 -1.03 5.28
N ASN A 112 2.80 -1.75 4.19
CA ASN A 112 2.67 -1.17 2.86
C ASN A 112 1.25 -1.29 2.31
N THR A 113 0.34 -1.93 3.06
CA THR A 113 -1.05 -2.12 2.66
C THR A 113 -1.99 -1.65 3.76
N PHE A 114 -3.03 -0.90 3.41
CA PHE A 114 -3.96 -0.28 4.35
C PHE A 114 -5.41 -0.38 3.89
N LEU A 115 -6.33 -0.32 4.84
CA LEU A 115 -7.76 -0.12 4.61
C LEU A 115 -8.21 1.18 5.30
N VAL A 116 -8.90 2.04 4.58
CA VAL A 116 -9.58 3.22 5.12
C VAL A 116 -11.08 2.96 5.04
N VAL A 117 -11.75 2.84 6.18
CA VAL A 117 -13.22 2.69 6.22
C VAL A 117 -13.90 4.02 6.51
N HIS A 118 -15.16 4.13 6.08
CA HIS A 118 -16.00 5.33 6.21
C HIS A 118 -15.41 6.55 5.49
N THR A 119 -14.94 6.35 4.25
CA THR A 119 -14.19 7.36 3.49
C THR A 119 -14.98 8.64 3.20
N THR A 120 -16.31 8.57 3.15
CA THR A 120 -17.20 9.71 2.84
C THR A 120 -17.73 10.45 4.06
N ASP A 121 -17.33 10.09 5.28
CA ASP A 121 -17.75 10.80 6.48
C ASP A 121 -16.55 11.20 7.37
N GLY A 122 -16.80 12.02 8.38
CA GLY A 122 -15.75 12.52 9.29
C GLY A 122 -15.19 11.47 10.26
N ARG A 123 -15.60 10.20 10.18
CA ARG A 123 -15.24 9.11 11.12
C ARG A 123 -14.29 8.10 10.49
N GLN A 124 -13.47 8.54 9.53
CA GLN A 124 -12.49 7.68 8.86
C GLN A 124 -11.62 6.92 9.85
N LYS A 125 -11.55 5.60 9.67
CA LYS A 125 -10.65 4.70 10.43
C LYS A 125 -9.65 4.09 9.46
N ILE A 126 -8.37 4.28 9.75
CA ILE A 126 -7.25 3.70 8.99
C ILE A 126 -6.79 2.43 9.70
N ILE A 127 -6.75 1.32 8.97
CA ILE A 127 -6.39 0.00 9.46
C ILE A 127 -5.15 -0.46 8.71
N PRO A 128 -3.98 -0.54 9.37
CA PRO A 128 -2.80 -1.15 8.78
C PRO A 128 -3.03 -2.65 8.55
N LEU A 129 -2.84 -3.11 7.31
CA LEU A 129 -3.09 -4.50 6.91
C LEU A 129 -1.82 -5.35 6.88
N GLY A 130 -0.67 -4.77 7.26
CA GLY A 130 0.63 -5.42 7.25
C GLY A 130 1.44 -5.10 5.99
N HIS A 131 2.58 -5.77 5.88
CA HIS A 131 3.47 -5.71 4.73
C HIS A 131 3.19 -6.91 3.81
N HIS A 132 2.99 -6.63 2.52
CA HIS A 132 2.60 -7.59 1.49
C HIS A 132 3.52 -7.50 0.28
N ASP A 133 3.68 -8.59 -0.44
CA ASP A 133 4.40 -8.57 -1.72
C ASP A 133 3.52 -7.89 -2.78
N LEU A 134 3.79 -6.60 -3.02
CA LEU A 134 3.08 -5.80 -4.02
C LEU A 134 3.65 -6.10 -5.40
N LEU A 135 2.91 -6.86 -6.19
CA LEU A 135 3.35 -7.27 -7.53
C LEU A 135 3.19 -6.13 -8.54
N LYS A 136 4.16 -6.02 -9.44
CA LYS A 136 4.10 -5.12 -10.60
C LYS A 136 2.83 -5.39 -11.42
N THR A 137 2.17 -4.31 -11.84
CA THR A 137 0.99 -4.39 -12.70
C THR A 137 1.35 -5.12 -13.99
N ALA A 138 0.55 -6.13 -14.35
CA ALA A 138 0.66 -6.88 -15.60
C ALA A 138 -0.66 -6.75 -16.38
N GLU A 139 -1.27 -7.87 -16.77
CA GLU A 139 -2.56 -7.91 -17.47
C GLU A 139 -3.76 -7.52 -16.58
N SER A 140 -3.56 -7.40 -15.26
CA SER A 140 -4.59 -7.05 -14.29
C SER A 140 -4.11 -5.90 -13.39
N PRO A 141 -5.04 -5.07 -12.84
CA PRO A 141 -4.68 -4.03 -11.86
C PRO A 141 -4.00 -4.63 -10.63
N ALA A 142 -2.95 -3.98 -10.13
CA ALA A 142 -2.15 -4.49 -9.01
C ALA A 142 -2.99 -4.81 -7.75
N ALA A 143 -4.01 -3.99 -7.47
CA ALA A 143 -4.92 -4.23 -6.35
C ALA A 143 -5.68 -5.56 -6.49
N VAL A 144 -6.14 -5.89 -7.70
CA VAL A 144 -6.84 -7.16 -7.97
C VAL A 144 -5.87 -8.33 -7.90
N MET A 145 -4.67 -8.17 -8.45
CA MET A 145 -3.61 -9.20 -8.36
C MET A 145 -3.29 -9.53 -6.90
N LEU A 146 -3.13 -8.51 -6.04
CA LEU A 146 -2.86 -8.69 -4.63
C LEU A 146 -3.99 -9.45 -3.91
N LEU A 147 -5.24 -9.05 -4.08
CA LEU A 147 -6.39 -9.74 -3.46
C LEU A 147 -6.58 -11.17 -4.00
N ASN A 148 -6.12 -11.44 -5.22
CA ASN A 148 -6.14 -12.77 -5.79
C ASN A 148 -5.05 -13.67 -5.21
N ALA A 149 -3.84 -13.13 -5.02
CA ALA A 149 -2.71 -13.84 -4.43
C ALA A 149 -2.86 -14.06 -2.92
N ASP A 150 -3.35 -13.05 -2.19
CA ASP A 150 -3.54 -13.11 -0.74
C ASP A 150 -5.04 -13.16 -0.35
N LYS A 151 -5.54 -14.40 -0.22
CA LYS A 151 -6.92 -14.64 0.23
C LYS A 151 -7.14 -14.29 1.71
N ALA A 152 -6.11 -14.29 2.54
CA ALA A 152 -6.23 -13.92 3.94
C ALA A 152 -6.42 -12.40 4.08
N LEU A 153 -5.67 -11.61 3.30
CA LEU A 153 -5.87 -10.17 3.16
C LEU A 153 -7.29 -9.85 2.67
N LYS A 154 -7.76 -10.52 1.62
CA LYS A 154 -9.14 -10.32 1.11
C LYS A 154 -10.18 -10.53 2.22
N LYS A 155 -10.12 -11.68 2.91
CA LYS A 155 -11.01 -12.00 4.04
C LYS A 155 -10.91 -10.98 5.18
N ARG A 156 -9.70 -10.48 5.46
CA ARG A 156 -9.50 -9.45 6.49
C ARG A 156 -10.18 -8.14 6.10
N ILE A 157 -10.06 -7.70 4.85
CA ILE A 157 -10.76 -6.50 4.36
C ILE A 157 -12.27 -6.71 4.43
N GLU A 158 -12.79 -7.85 3.98
CA GLU A 158 -14.22 -8.18 4.04
C GLU A 158 -14.77 -8.12 5.47
N LYS A 159 -13.99 -8.61 6.44
CA LYS A 159 -14.35 -8.60 7.87
C LYS A 159 -14.38 -7.20 8.46
N GLU A 160 -13.42 -6.35 8.11
CA GLU A 160 -13.29 -4.99 8.67
C GLU A 160 -14.24 -3.98 8.00
N ALA A 161 -14.55 -4.19 6.72
CA ALA A 161 -15.33 -3.26 5.92
C ALA A 161 -16.80 -3.69 5.71
N GLY A 162 -17.13 -4.98 5.90
CA GLY A 162 -18.45 -5.51 5.57
C GLY A 162 -18.59 -5.79 4.07
N GLY A 163 -17.90 -6.86 3.60
CA GLY A 163 -17.97 -7.38 2.23
C GLY A 163 -17.23 -6.54 1.17
N ILE A 164 -16.40 -7.21 0.34
CA ILE A 164 -15.75 -6.63 -0.85
C ILE A 164 -15.80 -7.54 -2.07
#